data_AF-A0AAV1ZTA6-F1
#
_entry.id   AF-A0AAV1ZTA6-F1
#
_cell.length_a   1.000
_cell.length_b   1.000
_cell.length_c   1.000
_cell.angle_alpha   90.00
_cell.angle_beta   90.00
_cell.angle_gamma   90.00
#
_symmetry.space_group_name_H-M   'P 1'
#
loop_
_entity.id
_entity.type
_entity.pdbx_description
1 polymer ?
#
loop_
_entity_poly.entity_id
_entity_poly.type
_entity_poly.pdbx_seq_one_letter_code
_entity_poly.pdbx_strand_id
1 'polypeptide(L)'
;MHCKVRLQAPEGYAVMISIREIGFRVKSDSSCKDWLEIQKRPLCKTTFRLEEDQHYDSLLNNPPNIMDIIYHTDKDGLDNRSLSGYPGFTFTYTAFTKDSTLNSSAFECTNGNRIWPGLTCDSHNNCGDQSDEEAKGRSNCGIGGRASMVFFFLGVLIVFVLIMMCVATLLCSKNPTVTRLRRRTISAIPRLGARYST
;
A
#
# COMPACT_ATOMS: atom_id res chain seq x y z
N MET A 1 1.89 -27.99 -12.40
CA MET A 1 0.70 -27.31 -12.96
C MET A 1 1.16 -26.34 -14.04
N HIS A 2 0.37 -26.16 -15.10
CA HIS A 2 0.66 -25.24 -16.19
C HIS A 2 -0.58 -24.36 -16.42
N CYS A 3 -0.50 -23.09 -16.05
CA CYS A 3 -1.57 -22.11 -16.20
C CYS A 3 -1.22 -21.12 -17.30
N LYS A 4 -2.22 -20.72 -18.10
CA LYS A 4 -2.07 -19.65 -19.10
C LYS A 4 -3.08 -18.55 -18.79
N VAL A 5 -2.58 -17.36 -18.51
CA VAL A 5 -3.39 -16.14 -18.38
C VAL A 5 -3.26 -15.38 -19.69
N ARG A 6 -4.39 -14.93 -20.24
CA ARG A 6 -4.44 -14.09 -21.44
C ARG A 6 -5.06 -12.76 -21.05
N LEU A 7 -4.28 -11.69 -21.15
CA LEU A 7 -4.77 -10.32 -21.08
C LEU A 7 -5.06 -9.83 -22.50
N GLN A 8 -6.17 -9.14 -22.69
CA GLN A 8 -6.54 -8.51 -23.96
C GLN A 8 -7.05 -7.10 -23.67
N ALA A 9 -6.37 -6.09 -24.23
CA ALA A 9 -6.81 -4.70 -24.14
C ALA A 9 -7.93 -4.41 -25.17
N PRO A 10 -8.61 -3.26 -25.08
CA PRO A 10 -9.49 -2.76 -26.14
C PRO A 10 -8.76 -2.51 -27.46
N GLU A 11 -9.51 -2.25 -28.53
CA GLU A 11 -8.94 -1.83 -29.81
C GLU A 11 -8.20 -0.48 -29.68
N GLY A 12 -7.04 -0.35 -30.33
CA GLY A 12 -6.18 0.84 -30.22
C GLY A 12 -5.37 0.96 -28.92
N TYR A 13 -5.51 0.00 -28.00
CA TYR A 13 -4.74 -0.09 -26.75
C TYR A 13 -3.80 -1.30 -26.76
N ALA A 14 -2.67 -1.16 -26.09
CA ALA A 14 -1.71 -2.20 -25.75
C ALA A 14 -1.83 -2.57 -24.26
N VAL A 15 -1.31 -3.75 -23.89
CA VAL A 15 -1.17 -4.20 -22.50
C VAL A 15 0.28 -3.98 -22.06
N MET A 16 0.49 -3.25 -20.97
CA MET A 16 1.73 -3.27 -20.19
C MET A 16 1.54 -4.21 -18.98
N ILE A 17 2.59 -4.93 -18.59
CA ILE A 17 2.68 -5.66 -17.32
C ILE A 17 3.87 -5.15 -16.53
N SER A 18 3.65 -4.73 -15.29
CA SER A 18 4.67 -4.27 -14.35
C SER A 18 4.87 -5.31 -13.24
N ILE A 19 6.08 -5.84 -13.07
CA ILE A 19 6.38 -6.87 -12.06
C ILE A 19 6.60 -6.24 -10.69
N ARG A 20 5.83 -6.65 -9.69
CA ARG A 20 5.97 -6.17 -8.31
C ARG A 20 6.83 -7.10 -7.45
N GLU A 21 6.56 -8.41 -7.52
CA GLU A 21 7.29 -9.43 -6.77
C GLU A 21 7.30 -10.75 -7.55
N ILE A 22 8.43 -11.46 -7.53
CA ILE A 22 8.56 -12.85 -7.98
C ILE A 22 9.32 -13.69 -6.96
N GLY A 23 8.96 -14.96 -6.84
CA GLY A 23 9.59 -15.91 -5.92
C GLY A 23 9.25 -17.34 -6.29
N PHE A 24 10.19 -18.01 -6.96
CA PHE A 24 10.04 -19.30 -7.61
C PHE A 24 11.17 -20.26 -7.22
N ARG A 25 10.84 -21.55 -7.14
CA ARG A 25 11.84 -22.59 -6.87
C ARG A 25 12.85 -22.66 -8.01
N VAL A 26 14.13 -22.70 -7.66
CA VAL A 26 15.26 -22.92 -8.59
C VAL A 26 15.98 -24.21 -8.20
N LYS A 27 16.63 -24.85 -9.17
CA LYS A 27 17.45 -26.05 -8.95
C LYS A 27 18.88 -25.66 -8.59
N SER A 28 19.68 -26.64 -8.15
CA SER A 28 21.09 -26.43 -7.76
C SER A 28 22.01 -25.93 -8.88
N ASP A 29 21.64 -26.16 -10.14
CA ASP A 29 22.31 -25.65 -11.34
C ASP A 29 21.82 -24.24 -11.75
N SER A 30 21.04 -23.58 -10.89
CA SER A 30 20.36 -22.30 -11.15
C SER A 30 19.29 -22.34 -12.25
N SER A 31 18.93 -23.51 -12.78
CA SER A 31 17.81 -23.63 -13.72
C SER A 31 16.47 -23.47 -13.00
N CYS A 32 15.46 -22.95 -13.72
CA CYS A 32 14.12 -22.81 -13.18
C CYS A 32 13.51 -24.18 -12.83
N LYS A 33 12.93 -24.29 -11.63
CA LYS A 33 12.02 -25.41 -11.28
C LYS A 33 10.56 -24.97 -11.41
N ASP A 34 10.25 -23.77 -10.93
CA ASP A 34 9.03 -23.04 -11.31
C ASP A 34 9.42 -21.79 -12.11
N TRP A 35 8.49 -21.27 -12.92
CA TRP A 35 8.72 -20.04 -13.66
C TRP A 35 7.42 -19.32 -14.05
N LEU A 36 7.55 -18.02 -14.26
CA LEU A 36 6.59 -17.19 -14.97
C LEU A 36 7.19 -16.81 -16.32
N GLU A 37 6.58 -17.20 -17.43
CA GLU A 37 7.00 -16.80 -18.76
C GLU A 37 6.12 -15.65 -19.27
N ILE A 38 6.77 -14.56 -19.65
CA ILE A 38 6.15 -13.39 -20.27
C ILE A 38 6.90 -13.15 -21.59
N GLN A 39 6.17 -12.99 -22.69
CA GLN A 39 6.75 -12.77 -24.02
C GLN A 39 7.83 -13.80 -24.43
N LYS A 40 7.61 -15.09 -24.10
CA LYS A 40 8.57 -16.19 -24.34
C LYS A 40 9.90 -16.07 -23.56
N ARG A 41 9.94 -15.26 -22.50
CA ARG A 41 11.08 -15.15 -21.58
C ARG A 41 10.68 -15.74 -20.22
N PRO A 42 11.22 -16.91 -19.83
CA PRO A 42 10.96 -17.47 -18.50
C PRO A 42 11.68 -16.68 -17.41
N LEU A 43 10.97 -16.39 -16.34
CA LEU A 43 11.44 -15.67 -15.16
C LEU A 43 11.37 -16.62 -13.96
N CYS A 44 12.52 -16.85 -13.34
CA CYS A 44 12.61 -17.50 -12.03
C CYS A 44 13.71 -16.82 -11.20
N LYS A 45 13.38 -16.47 -9.96
CA LYS A 45 14.29 -15.99 -8.91
C LYS A 45 13.71 -16.45 -7.58
N THR A 46 14.56 -16.75 -6.59
CA THR A 46 14.13 -17.29 -5.29
C THR A 46 13.17 -16.36 -4.55
N THR A 47 13.56 -15.10 -4.39
CA THR A 47 12.68 -14.00 -3.98
C THR A 47 13.27 -12.71 -4.53
N PHE A 48 12.46 -11.90 -5.22
CA PHE A 48 12.90 -10.63 -5.80
C PHE A 48 11.71 -9.67 -5.87
N ARG A 49 11.79 -8.58 -5.11
CA ARG A 49 10.88 -7.45 -5.22
C ARG A 49 11.43 -6.47 -6.24
N LEU A 50 10.54 -6.02 -7.10
CA LEU A 50 10.81 -5.10 -8.19
C LEU A 50 10.01 -3.81 -8.04
N GLU A 51 8.98 -3.79 -7.19
CA GLU A 51 8.14 -2.62 -6.92
C GLU A 51 7.67 -1.90 -8.19
N GLU A 52 7.49 -2.67 -9.27
CA GLU A 52 7.05 -2.20 -10.58
C GLU A 52 8.12 -1.41 -11.37
N ASP A 53 9.41 -1.69 -11.15
CA ASP A 53 10.55 -1.22 -11.99
C ASP A 53 10.74 -2.01 -13.31
N GLN A 54 10.13 -3.19 -13.44
CA GLN A 54 10.34 -4.08 -14.60
C GLN A 54 9.04 -4.28 -15.39
N HIS A 55 9.02 -3.77 -16.62
CA HIS A 55 7.86 -3.73 -17.50
C HIS A 55 7.97 -4.66 -18.73
N TYR A 56 6.82 -5.04 -19.27
CA TYR A 56 6.65 -5.78 -20.53
C TYR A 56 5.45 -5.26 -21.31
N ASP A 57 5.66 -4.85 -22.57
CA ASP A 57 4.61 -4.22 -23.40
C ASP A 57 4.20 -5.10 -24.58
N SER A 58 2.90 -5.30 -24.81
CA SER A 58 2.41 -5.96 -26.02
C SER A 58 2.76 -5.11 -27.25
N LEU A 59 3.05 -5.76 -28.38
CA LEU A 59 3.53 -5.08 -29.60
C LEU A 59 2.49 -4.07 -30.13
N LEU A 60 2.74 -2.76 -29.97
CA LEU A 60 1.87 -1.71 -30.53
C LEU A 60 1.75 -1.79 -32.05
N ASN A 61 2.85 -2.13 -32.73
CA ASN A 61 2.98 -1.97 -34.18
C ASN A 61 2.44 -3.15 -34.99
N ASN A 62 1.87 -4.16 -34.33
CA ASN A 62 1.22 -5.28 -35.01
C ASN A 62 0.21 -5.91 -34.03
N PRO A 63 -1.11 -5.87 -34.29
CA PRO A 63 -2.07 -6.58 -33.45
C PRO A 63 -1.64 -8.05 -33.36
N PRO A 64 -1.61 -8.63 -32.15
CA PRO A 64 -2.67 -8.41 -31.17
C PRO A 64 -2.33 -7.51 -29.99
N ASN A 65 -3.36 -6.80 -29.53
CA ASN A 65 -3.51 -6.15 -28.22
C ASN A 65 -3.61 -7.18 -27.06
N ILE A 66 -2.85 -8.28 -27.15
CA ILE A 66 -2.92 -9.44 -26.28
C ILE A 66 -1.56 -9.69 -25.65
N MET A 67 -1.55 -9.96 -24.34
CA MET A 67 -0.40 -10.55 -23.66
C MET A 67 -0.75 -11.93 -23.10
N ASP A 68 -0.01 -12.93 -23.56
CA ASP A 68 -0.04 -14.28 -22.99
C ASP A 68 1.04 -14.40 -21.91
N ILE A 69 0.63 -14.85 -20.73
CA ILE A 69 1.46 -15.12 -19.55
C ILE A 69 1.33 -16.60 -19.24
N ILE A 70 2.43 -17.30 -19.02
CA ILE A 70 2.42 -18.73 -18.68
C ILE A 70 3.07 -18.92 -17.31
N TYR A 71 2.31 -19.46 -16.35
CA TYR A 71 2.84 -19.89 -15.06
C TYR A 71 3.02 -21.41 -15.07
N HIS A 72 4.23 -21.87 -14.79
CA HIS A 72 4.53 -23.28 -14.59
C HIS A 72 5.03 -23.52 -13.17
N THR A 73 4.55 -24.61 -12.58
CA THR A 73 5.15 -25.18 -11.38
C THR A 73 5.33 -26.68 -11.49
N ASP A 74 6.51 -27.15 -11.11
CA ASP A 74 6.87 -28.57 -11.11
C ASP A 74 6.13 -29.35 -10.00
N LYS A 75 5.80 -30.62 -10.27
CA LYS A 75 4.99 -31.46 -9.36
C LYS A 75 5.73 -31.88 -8.09
N ASP A 76 7.06 -31.95 -8.11
CA ASP A 76 7.85 -32.48 -7.00
C ASP A 76 8.06 -31.41 -5.94
N GLY A 77 7.84 -31.73 -4.66
CA GLY A 77 8.06 -30.79 -3.55
C GLY A 77 7.01 -29.67 -3.48
N LEU A 78 5.75 -29.98 -3.76
CA LEU A 78 4.59 -29.09 -3.52
C LEU A 78 4.12 -29.13 -2.04
N ASP A 79 4.96 -29.59 -1.12
CA ASP A 79 4.70 -29.57 0.31
C ASP A 79 5.01 -28.20 0.92
N ASN A 80 4.34 -27.85 2.01
CA ASN A 80 4.46 -26.54 2.67
C ASN A 80 5.90 -26.17 3.05
N ARG A 81 6.77 -27.15 3.32
CA ARG A 81 8.18 -26.89 3.65
C ARG A 81 8.97 -26.48 2.41
N SER A 82 8.83 -27.19 1.30
CA SER A 82 9.49 -26.87 0.03
C SER A 82 8.95 -25.61 -0.65
N LEU A 83 7.69 -25.23 -0.36
CA LEU A 83 7.07 -23.98 -0.82
C LEU A 83 7.34 -22.78 0.10
N SER A 84 7.74 -23.01 1.36
CA SER A 84 8.07 -21.92 2.28
C SER A 84 9.26 -21.10 1.76
N GLY A 85 9.09 -19.79 1.67
CA GLY A 85 10.06 -18.85 1.08
C GLY A 85 9.84 -18.49 -0.39
N TYR A 86 8.85 -19.09 -1.07
CA TYR A 86 8.53 -18.79 -2.47
C TYR A 86 7.16 -18.13 -2.60
N PRO A 87 7.06 -16.78 -2.59
CA PRO A 87 5.78 -16.06 -2.65
C PRO A 87 5.01 -16.19 -3.98
N GLY A 88 5.55 -16.87 -4.99
CA GLY A 88 4.93 -16.98 -6.32
C GLY A 88 5.20 -15.73 -7.15
N PHE A 89 4.16 -14.98 -7.50
CA PHE A 89 4.31 -13.73 -8.25
C PHE A 89 3.16 -12.76 -7.98
N THR A 90 3.47 -11.46 -8.08
CA THR A 90 2.50 -10.37 -8.17
C THR A 90 2.93 -9.43 -9.28
N PHE A 91 2.01 -9.09 -10.16
CA PHE A 91 2.19 -8.08 -11.21
C PHE A 91 0.94 -7.21 -11.31
N THR A 92 1.14 -5.99 -11.80
CA THR A 92 0.07 -5.06 -12.19
C THR A 92 0.01 -5.02 -13.71
N TYR A 93 -1.16 -4.77 -14.29
CA TYR A 93 -1.33 -4.69 -15.74
C TYR A 93 -2.19 -3.48 -16.12
N THR A 94 -1.78 -2.80 -17.19
CA THR A 94 -2.36 -1.52 -17.59
C THR A 94 -2.66 -1.53 -19.08
N ALA A 95 -3.85 -1.07 -19.46
CA ALA A 95 -4.17 -0.77 -20.86
C ALA A 95 -3.71 0.65 -21.18
N PHE A 96 -2.80 0.80 -22.16
CA PHE A 96 -2.23 2.08 -22.56
C PHE A 96 -2.29 2.27 -24.08
N THR A 97 -2.22 3.50 -24.56
CA THR A 97 -2.05 3.80 -25.98
C THR A 97 -1.00 4.90 -26.19
N LYS A 98 -0.46 5.03 -27.40
CA LYS A 98 0.33 6.21 -27.81
C LYS A 98 -0.40 7.09 -28.83
N ASP A 99 -1.61 6.70 -29.23
CA ASP A 99 -2.45 7.48 -30.12
C ASP A 99 -3.18 8.59 -29.34
N SER A 100 -2.90 9.85 -29.68
CA SER A 100 -3.55 11.01 -29.08
C SER A 100 -4.99 11.22 -29.53
N THR A 101 -5.42 10.58 -30.64
CA THR A 101 -6.77 10.73 -31.21
C THR A 101 -7.80 9.84 -30.53
N LEU A 102 -7.40 8.68 -29.99
CA LEU A 102 -8.32 7.72 -29.38
C LEU A 102 -8.96 8.22 -28.08
N ASN A 103 -8.24 9.00 -27.28
CA ASN A 103 -8.76 9.56 -26.05
C ASN A 103 -8.06 10.87 -25.65
N SER A 104 -8.74 11.99 -25.87
CA SER A 104 -8.29 13.33 -25.48
C SER A 104 -8.31 13.58 -23.97
N SER A 105 -9.11 12.81 -23.22
CA SER A 105 -9.20 12.88 -21.75
C SER A 105 -8.26 11.91 -21.01
N ALA A 106 -7.48 11.11 -21.73
CA ALA A 106 -6.49 10.21 -21.13
C ALA A 106 -5.37 10.99 -20.42
N PHE A 107 -4.84 10.41 -19.34
CA PHE A 107 -3.65 10.91 -18.68
C PHE A 107 -2.43 10.62 -19.55
N GLU A 108 -1.55 11.60 -19.76
CA GLU A 108 -0.38 11.48 -20.61
C GLU A 108 0.91 11.40 -19.79
N CYS A 109 1.53 10.24 -19.79
CA CYS A 109 2.79 9.93 -19.15
C CYS A 109 3.97 10.66 -19.80
N THR A 110 5.09 10.79 -19.09
CA THR A 110 6.32 11.44 -19.59
C THR A 110 6.94 10.68 -20.79
N ASN A 111 6.83 9.35 -20.82
CA ASN A 111 7.27 8.46 -21.90
C ASN A 111 6.32 8.40 -23.11
N GLY A 112 5.25 9.22 -23.10
CA GLY A 112 4.24 9.32 -24.15
C GLY A 112 3.18 8.21 -24.12
N ASN A 113 3.17 7.32 -23.13
CA ASN A 113 2.03 6.45 -22.86
C ASN A 113 0.81 7.29 -22.44
N ARG A 114 -0.38 6.85 -22.82
CA ARG A 114 -1.67 7.45 -22.44
C ARG A 114 -2.51 6.39 -21.74
N ILE A 115 -2.88 6.65 -20.49
CA ILE A 115 -3.59 5.73 -19.60
C ILE A 115 -4.93 6.31 -19.14
N TRP A 116 -5.77 5.50 -18.50
CA TRP A 116 -7.00 5.98 -17.89
C TRP A 116 -6.69 6.89 -16.69
N PRO A 117 -7.26 8.11 -16.57
CA PRO A 117 -6.94 9.03 -15.48
C PRO A 117 -7.27 8.53 -14.07
N GLY A 118 -8.13 7.52 -13.93
CA GLY A 118 -8.40 6.89 -12.63
C GLY A 118 -7.27 5.97 -12.12
N LEU A 119 -6.17 5.83 -12.88
CA LEU A 119 -4.95 5.11 -12.49
C LEU A 119 -3.83 6.05 -12.02
N THR A 120 -4.07 7.37 -11.89
CA THR A 120 -3.09 8.28 -11.29
C THR A 120 -3.24 8.31 -9.77
N CYS A 121 -2.12 8.28 -9.06
CA CYS A 121 -2.04 8.31 -7.60
C CYS A 121 -2.66 7.07 -6.92
N ASP A 122 -2.61 5.91 -7.58
CA ASP A 122 -3.14 4.63 -7.08
C ASP A 122 -2.08 3.74 -6.39
N SER A 123 -0.84 4.24 -6.28
CA SER A 123 0.35 3.53 -5.78
C SER A 123 0.90 2.43 -6.68
N HIS A 124 0.54 2.42 -7.97
CA HIS A 124 1.09 1.55 -8.99
C HIS A 124 1.74 2.35 -10.13
N ASN A 125 2.76 1.78 -10.77
CA ASN A 125 3.43 2.38 -11.92
C ASN A 125 2.69 1.94 -13.21
N ASN A 126 1.56 2.58 -13.47
CA ASN A 126 0.72 2.38 -14.65
C ASN A 126 1.27 3.10 -15.90
N CYS A 127 2.15 4.10 -15.74
CA CYS A 127 2.82 4.72 -16.89
C CYS A 127 4.02 3.93 -17.41
N GLY A 128 4.72 3.17 -16.55
CA GLY A 128 6.00 2.53 -16.86
C GLY A 128 7.20 3.47 -16.72
N ASP A 129 6.98 4.66 -16.16
CA ASP A 129 7.99 5.70 -15.88
C ASP A 129 7.72 6.47 -14.56
N GLN A 130 6.78 5.99 -13.74
CA GLN A 130 6.32 6.58 -12.48
C GLN A 130 5.63 7.95 -12.58
N SER A 131 5.41 8.53 -13.78
CA SER A 131 4.89 9.89 -13.93
C SER A 131 3.41 10.06 -13.52
N ASP A 132 2.67 8.96 -13.43
CA ASP A 132 1.32 8.85 -12.85
C ASP A 132 1.28 8.95 -11.32
N GLU A 133 2.40 8.68 -10.63
CA GLU A 133 2.53 8.71 -9.17
C GLU A 133 3.34 9.92 -8.66
N GLU A 134 3.76 10.83 -9.55
CA GLU A 134 4.55 12.01 -9.20
C GLU A 134 3.81 12.99 -8.27
N ALA A 135 4.41 13.27 -7.11
CA ALA A 135 3.89 14.25 -6.15
C ALA A 135 3.87 15.70 -6.67
N LYS A 136 4.53 15.98 -7.79
CA LYS A 136 4.54 17.25 -8.52
C LYS A 136 4.71 16.94 -10.00
N GLY A 137 3.81 17.38 -10.85
CA GLY A 137 3.85 17.05 -12.28
C GLY A 137 2.46 17.13 -12.89
N ARG A 138 2.20 16.27 -13.88
CA ARG A 138 0.89 16.15 -14.51
C ARG A 138 -0.13 15.46 -13.59
N SER A 139 0.30 14.43 -12.88
CA SER A 139 -0.49 13.65 -11.92
C SER A 139 -0.74 14.45 -10.64
N ASN A 140 0.31 15.13 -10.15
CA ASN A 140 0.26 16.00 -8.98
C ASN A 140 -0.38 15.29 -7.78
N CYS A 141 0.14 14.11 -7.46
CA CYS A 141 -0.26 13.28 -6.33
C CYS A 141 0.09 13.99 -5.02
N GLY A 142 -0.81 14.90 -4.60
CA GLY A 142 -0.67 15.65 -3.36
C GLY A 142 -0.37 14.71 -2.20
N ILE A 143 0.46 15.15 -1.25
CA ILE A 143 1.01 14.32 -0.18
C ILE A 143 -0.09 13.87 0.79
N GLY A 144 -0.88 12.87 0.37
CA GLY A 144 -2.07 12.33 1.04
C GLY A 144 -1.90 10.90 1.55
N GLY A 145 -0.74 10.28 1.31
CA GLY A 145 -0.41 8.90 1.69
C GLY A 145 0.42 8.74 2.97
N ARG A 146 0.72 9.82 3.70
CA ARG A 146 1.43 9.75 4.99
C ARG A 146 0.59 10.48 6.03
N ALA A 147 0.15 9.75 7.06
CA ALA A 147 -0.63 10.28 8.18
C ALA A 147 -0.04 11.62 8.63
N SER A 148 -0.84 12.69 8.51
CA SER A 148 -0.37 14.07 8.59
C SER A 148 0.59 14.24 9.77
N MET A 149 1.84 14.68 9.50
CA MET A 149 2.87 14.80 10.55
C MET A 149 2.41 15.67 11.72
N VAL A 150 1.44 16.56 11.48
CA VAL A 150 0.66 17.29 12.47
C VAL A 150 0.16 16.39 13.61
N PHE A 151 -0.40 15.21 13.32
CA PHE A 151 -0.90 14.28 14.35
C PHE A 151 0.22 13.65 15.17
N PHE A 152 1.39 13.36 14.57
CA PHE A 152 2.56 12.89 15.32
C PHE A 152 3.09 13.98 16.25
N PHE A 153 3.28 15.21 15.76
CA PHE A 153 3.75 16.32 16.59
C PHE A 153 2.74 16.68 17.70
N LEU A 154 1.44 16.71 17.39
CA LEU A 154 0.38 16.97 18.38
C LEU A 154 0.31 15.85 19.43
N GLY A 155 0.41 14.58 19.02
CA GLY A 155 0.42 13.43 19.91
C GLY A 155 1.63 13.44 20.86
N VAL A 156 2.83 13.69 20.35
CA VAL A 156 4.05 13.83 21.16
C VAL A 156 3.94 14.99 22.14
N LEU A 157 3.41 16.14 21.71
CA LEU A 157 3.21 17.30 22.57
C LEU A 157 2.22 17.00 23.72
N ILE A 158 1.09 16.35 23.43
CA ILE A 158 0.10 15.96 24.44
C ILE A 158 0.72 14.99 25.46
N VAL A 159 1.42 13.94 25.00
CA VAL A 159 2.09 12.98 25.89
C VAL A 159 3.14 13.66 26.76
N PHE A 160 3.95 14.57 26.21
CA PHE A 160 4.92 15.34 26.96
C PHE A 160 4.28 16.20 28.06
N VAL A 161 3.19 16.92 27.75
CA VAL A 161 2.43 17.71 28.73
C VAL A 161 1.85 16.84 29.84
N LEU A 162 1.31 15.65 29.51
CA LEU A 162 0.79 14.70 30.51
C LEU A 162 1.90 14.18 31.43
N ILE A 163 3.08 13.84 30.90
CA ILE A 163 4.24 13.43 31.70
C ILE A 163 4.68 14.56 32.64
N MET A 164 4.79 15.80 32.14
CA MET A 164 5.17 16.95 32.95
C MET A 164 4.14 17.24 34.07
N MET A 165 2.85 17.10 33.79
CA MET A 165 1.79 17.18 34.80
C MET A 165 1.90 16.08 35.86
N CYS A 166 2.13 14.82 35.45
CA CYS A 166 2.36 13.73 36.39
C CYS A 166 3.57 14.00 37.29
N VAL A 167 4.72 14.41 36.72
CA VAL A 167 5.92 14.78 37.49
C VAL A 167 5.63 15.93 38.46
N ALA A 168 4.94 16.98 38.03
CA ALA A 168 4.54 18.08 38.89
C ALA A 168 3.65 17.62 40.06
N THR A 169 2.63 16.79 39.81
CA THR A 169 1.77 16.26 40.90
C THR A 169 2.54 15.38 41.88
N LEU A 170 3.49 14.56 41.41
CA LEU A 170 4.34 13.73 42.26
C LEU A 170 5.28 14.58 43.12
N LEU A 171 5.89 15.63 42.55
CA LEU A 171 6.74 16.58 43.30
C LEU A 171 5.93 17.40 44.32
N CYS A 172 4.73 17.87 43.97
CA CYS A 172 3.83 18.55 44.89
C CYS A 172 3.34 17.64 46.02
N SER A 173 3.03 16.37 45.73
CA SER A 173 2.62 15.39 46.77
C SER A 173 3.73 15.06 47.77
N LYS A 174 4.99 15.29 47.40
CA LYS A 174 6.17 15.08 48.26
C LYS A 174 6.51 16.27 49.16
N ASN A 175 5.70 17.33 49.17
CA ASN A 175 5.93 18.53 49.97
C ASN A 175 4.95 18.60 51.17
N PRO A 176 5.33 18.11 52.38
CA PRO A 176 4.41 17.87 53.49
C PRO A 176 4.14 19.14 54.33
N THR A 177 3.59 20.19 53.71
CA THR A 177 3.32 21.48 54.39
C THR A 177 1.89 21.99 54.29
N VAL A 178 0.99 21.33 53.52
CA VAL A 178 -0.39 21.82 53.27
C VAL A 178 -1.48 20.75 53.53
N THR A 179 -1.38 20.00 54.63
CA THR A 179 -2.45 19.09 55.12
C THR A 179 -2.93 19.40 56.54
N ARG A 180 -2.65 20.60 57.05
CA ARG A 180 -3.31 21.20 58.23
C ARG A 180 -3.99 22.51 57.82
N LEU A 181 -5.29 22.47 57.48
CA LEU A 181 -6.28 23.58 57.68
C LEU A 181 -7.69 23.28 57.08
N ARG A 182 -8.15 22.02 57.05
CA ARG A 182 -9.55 21.70 56.71
C ARG A 182 -10.20 20.68 57.66
N ARG A 183 -10.10 20.94 58.96
CA ARG A 183 -10.87 20.28 60.02
C ARG A 183 -11.61 21.36 60.82
N ARG A 184 -12.93 21.16 61.03
CA ARG A 184 -13.96 22.17 61.40
C ARG A 184 -14.35 23.01 60.16
N THR A 185 -15.63 23.26 59.84
CA THR A 185 -16.82 23.27 60.71
C THR A 185 -18.10 22.82 59.97
N ILE A 186 -18.80 21.82 60.56
CA ILE A 186 -20.26 21.55 60.56
C ILE A 186 -21.05 21.55 59.23
N SER A 187 -21.68 20.40 58.94
CA SER A 187 -23.01 20.33 58.33
C SER A 187 -23.85 19.32 59.10
N ALA A 188 -24.86 19.80 59.83
CA ALA A 188 -25.87 18.96 60.45
C ALA A 188 -27.02 18.74 59.46
N ILE A 189 -27.37 17.47 59.21
CA ILE A 189 -28.38 17.06 58.23
C ILE A 189 -29.80 17.26 58.82
N PRO A 190 -30.79 17.75 58.05
CA PRO A 190 -32.14 18.01 58.56
C PRO A 190 -32.92 16.72 58.82
N ARG A 191 -33.86 16.76 59.78
CA ARG A 191 -34.86 15.69 59.99
C ARG A 191 -36.22 16.09 59.41
N LEU A 192 -36.85 15.14 58.72
CA LEU A 192 -38.20 15.26 58.21
C LEU A 192 -39.24 15.33 59.34
N GLY A 193 -40.32 16.07 59.10
CA GLY A 193 -41.60 15.93 59.80
C GLY A 193 -42.72 15.84 58.78
N ALA A 194 -43.33 14.66 58.65
CA ALA A 194 -44.47 14.43 57.77
C ALA A 194 -45.79 14.98 58.37
N ARG A 195 -46.79 15.24 57.51
CA ARG A 195 -48.04 15.93 57.83
C ARG A 195 -49.25 15.00 57.62
N TYR A 196 -50.10 14.88 58.63
CA TYR A 196 -51.53 14.42 58.67
C TYR A 196 -51.85 14.23 60.17
N SER A 197 -53.02 14.51 60.75
CA SER A 197 -54.31 15.10 60.29
C SER A 197 -54.73 16.16 61.36
N THR A 198 -55.95 16.72 61.48
CA THR A 198 -57.28 16.63 60.84
C THR A 198 -57.84 18.05 60.72
#